data_AF-A0A1J0LST8-F1
#
_entry.id   AF-A0A1J0LST8-F1
#
_cell.length_a   1.000
_cell.length_b   1.000
_cell.length_c   1.000
_cell.angle_alpha   90.00
_cell.angle_beta   90.00
_cell.angle_gamma   90.00
#
_symmetry.space_group_name_H-M   'P 1'
#
loop_
_entity.id
_entity.type
_entity.pdbx_description
1 polymer ?
#
loop_
_entity_poly.entity_id
_entity_poly.type
_entity_poly.pdbx_seq_one_letter_code
_entity_poly.pdbx_strand_id
1 'polypeptide(L)'
;MELGELVQRLRQDYPKGLSGERDALVTLLVQRGYPHAEAVRLAQALEAQGYAHFLPGAKSRWFFTEKPLDLQALMRALDQEYREFVGEGDEEEEALAFLTAQLEGDRAVAREVLEALRLAGYVETAYSPELERNRLFFRFPEALRLWG
;
A
#
# COMPACT_ATOMS: atom_id res chain seq x y z
N MET A 1 -22.76 -6.92 -8.99
CA MET A 1 -21.66 -7.32 -8.11
C MET A 1 -21.33 -6.11 -7.27
N GLU A 2 -21.32 -6.27 -5.95
CA GLU A 2 -20.94 -5.16 -5.07
C GLU A 2 -19.42 -4.99 -5.08
N LEU A 3 -18.92 -3.76 -4.90
CA LEU A 3 -17.48 -3.47 -4.88
C LEU A 3 -16.75 -4.26 -3.79
N GLY A 4 -17.41 -4.51 -2.65
CA GLY A 4 -16.90 -5.34 -1.57
C GLY A 4 -16.63 -6.78 -1.99
N GLU A 5 -17.52 -7.40 -2.78
CA GLU A 5 -17.31 -8.77 -3.29
C GLU A 5 -16.15 -8.81 -4.30
N LEU A 6 -16.05 -7.77 -5.13
CA LEU A 6 -14.98 -7.67 -6.13
C LEU A 6 -13.61 -7.53 -5.46
N VAL A 7 -13.46 -6.64 -4.47
CA VAL A 7 -12.17 -6.44 -3.78
C VAL A 7 -11.76 -7.69 -3.01
N GLN A 8 -12.70 -8.37 -2.35
CA GLN A 8 -12.42 -9.63 -1.65
C GLN A 8 -11.86 -10.67 -2.60
N ARG A 9 -12.47 -10.82 -3.77
CA ARG A 9 -11.99 -11.74 -4.80
C ARG A 9 -10.61 -11.34 -5.34
N LEU A 10 -10.38 -10.05 -5.57
CA LEU A 10 -9.08 -9.54 -6.01
C LEU A 10 -7.99 -9.80 -4.97
N ARG A 11 -8.26 -9.64 -3.67
CA ARG A 11 -7.32 -9.98 -2.58
C ARG A 11 -7.00 -11.46 -2.52
N GLN A 12 -8.01 -12.32 -2.69
CA GLN A 12 -7.81 -13.77 -2.70
C GLN A 12 -6.95 -14.23 -3.89
N ASP A 13 -7.20 -13.67 -5.07
CA ASP A 13 -6.48 -14.02 -6.30
C ASP A 13 -5.07 -13.38 -6.33
N TYR A 14 -4.89 -12.23 -5.69
CA TYR A 14 -3.64 -11.45 -5.67
C TYR A 14 -3.27 -11.01 -4.25
N PRO A 15 -2.90 -11.94 -3.35
CA PRO A 15 -2.62 -11.62 -1.94
C PRO A 15 -1.41 -10.70 -1.74
N LYS A 16 -0.49 -10.65 -2.72
CA LYS A 16 0.69 -9.77 -2.73
C LYS A 16 0.52 -8.53 -3.63
N GLY A 17 -0.72 -8.27 -4.03
CA GLY A 17 -1.07 -7.29 -5.03
C GLY A 17 -0.93 -7.79 -6.47
N LEU A 18 -1.56 -7.07 -7.39
CA LEU A 18 -1.48 -7.31 -8.82
C LEU A 18 -0.28 -6.53 -9.40
N SER A 19 0.74 -7.25 -9.86
CA SER A 19 1.88 -6.64 -10.53
C SER A 19 1.48 -5.97 -11.84
N GLY A 20 2.11 -4.85 -12.15
CA GLY A 20 1.95 -4.14 -13.43
C GLY A 20 1.75 -2.64 -13.25
N GLU A 21 1.60 -1.96 -14.38
CA GLU A 21 1.37 -0.53 -14.44
C GLU A 21 -0.07 -0.16 -14.09
N ARG A 22 -0.41 1.13 -14.17
CA ARG A 22 -1.72 1.65 -13.74
C ARG A 22 -2.90 1.01 -14.48
N ASP A 23 -2.72 0.62 -15.73
CA ASP A 23 -3.72 -0.05 -16.57
C ASP A 23 -3.88 -1.55 -16.29
N ALA A 24 -3.02 -2.15 -15.45
CA ALA A 24 -3.06 -3.58 -15.13
C ALA A 24 -4.40 -4.00 -14.50
N LEU A 25 -4.96 -3.17 -13.61
CA LEU A 25 -6.26 -3.45 -12.97
C LEU A 25 -7.40 -3.46 -14.00
N VAL A 26 -7.42 -2.49 -14.92
CA VAL A 26 -8.42 -2.44 -16.00
C VAL A 26 -8.28 -3.64 -16.93
N THR A 27 -7.04 -3.98 -17.29
CA THR A 27 -6.74 -5.14 -18.14
C THR A 27 -7.22 -6.44 -17.50
N LEU A 28 -6.98 -6.63 -16.20
CA LEU A 28 -7.47 -7.77 -15.44
C LEU A 28 -9.01 -7.85 -15.45
N LEU A 29 -9.69 -6.74 -15.22
CA LEU A 29 -11.16 -6.70 -15.23
C LEU A 29 -11.70 -7.04 -16.62
N VAL A 30 -11.09 -6.54 -17.70
CA VAL A 30 -11.48 -6.94 -19.07
C VAL A 30 -11.28 -8.44 -19.30
N GLN A 31 -10.15 -9.00 -18.86
CA GLN A 31 -9.89 -10.45 -18.97
C GLN A 31 -10.89 -11.30 -18.18
N ARG A 32 -11.50 -10.75 -17.13
CA ARG A 32 -12.59 -11.38 -16.36
C ARG A 32 -13.96 -11.26 -17.04
N GLY A 33 -14.04 -10.66 -18.22
CA GLY A 33 -15.25 -10.56 -19.03
C GLY A 33 -16.03 -9.27 -18.84
N TYR A 34 -15.52 -8.29 -18.08
CA TYR A 34 -16.15 -6.97 -18.01
C TYR A 34 -15.93 -6.20 -19.32
N PRO A 35 -16.97 -5.54 -19.86
CA PRO A 35 -16.79 -4.57 -20.94
C PRO A 35 -15.79 -3.49 -20.52
N HIS A 36 -14.95 -3.03 -21.45
CA HIS A 36 -13.87 -2.09 -21.14
C HIS A 36 -14.34 -0.84 -20.38
N ALA A 37 -15.45 -0.22 -20.80
CA ALA A 37 -16.01 0.96 -20.13
C ALA A 37 -16.53 0.67 -18.70
N GLU A 38 -16.92 -0.56 -18.41
CA GLU A 38 -17.29 -0.99 -17.06
C GLU A 38 -16.05 -1.29 -16.22
N ALA A 39 -15.05 -1.97 -16.79
CA ALA A 39 -13.76 -2.23 -16.15
C ALA A 39 -13.07 -0.94 -15.69
N VAL A 40 -13.06 0.10 -16.53
CA VAL A 40 -12.52 1.43 -16.17
C VAL A 40 -13.29 2.03 -14.98
N ARG A 41 -14.63 2.01 -15.03
CA ARG A 41 -15.46 2.56 -13.95
C ARG A 41 -15.26 1.83 -12.63
N LEU A 42 -15.15 0.49 -12.68
CA LEU A 42 -14.89 -0.33 -11.49
C LEU A 42 -13.50 -0.07 -10.91
N ALA A 43 -12.46 -0.01 -11.74
CA ALA A 43 -11.11 0.31 -11.29
C ALA A 43 -11.05 1.68 -10.61
N GLN A 44 -11.66 2.70 -11.23
CA GLN A 44 -11.76 4.05 -10.66
C GLN A 44 -12.55 4.07 -9.35
N ALA A 45 -13.65 3.32 -9.25
CA ALA A 45 -14.44 3.25 -8.03
C ALA A 45 -13.68 2.56 -6.88
N LEU A 46 -12.93 1.49 -7.17
CA LEU A 46 -12.08 0.83 -6.18
C LEU A 46 -10.96 1.75 -5.69
N GLU A 47 -10.32 2.51 -6.58
CA GLU A 47 -9.28 3.47 -6.23
C GLU A 47 -9.86 4.64 -5.42
N ALA A 48 -10.96 5.25 -5.89
CA ALA A 48 -11.58 6.41 -5.24
C ALA A 48 -12.16 6.10 -3.85
N GLN A 49 -12.58 4.85 -3.61
CA GLN A 49 -13.08 4.41 -2.30
C GLN A 49 -11.99 3.82 -1.40
N GLY A 50 -10.73 3.83 -1.83
CA GLY A 50 -9.61 3.36 -1.01
C GLY A 50 -9.56 1.84 -0.83
N TYR A 51 -10.15 1.06 -1.74
CA TYR A 51 -10.09 -0.40 -1.76
C TYR A 51 -8.96 -0.94 -2.63
N ALA A 52 -8.50 -0.15 -3.60
CA ALA A 52 -7.38 -0.46 -4.47
C ALA A 52 -6.40 0.71 -4.49
N HIS A 53 -5.12 0.42 -4.40
CA HIS A 53 -4.08 1.42 -4.35
C HIS A 53 -2.99 1.10 -5.35
N PHE A 54 -2.75 2.01 -6.28
CA PHE A 54 -1.62 1.90 -7.18
C PHE A 54 -0.34 2.35 -6.46
N LEU A 55 0.63 1.44 -6.38
CA LEU A 55 1.96 1.65 -5.81
C LEU A 55 2.97 1.76 -6.96
N PRO A 56 3.36 2.96 -7.42
CA PRO A 56 4.24 3.17 -8.58
C PRO A 56 5.74 2.95 -8.29
N GLY A 57 6.09 2.29 -7.18
CA GLY A 57 7.49 2.16 -6.75
C GLY A 57 8.33 1.35 -7.72
N ALA A 58 9.57 1.04 -7.34
CA ALA A 58 10.50 0.25 -8.17
C ALA A 58 9.90 -1.05 -8.73
N LYS A 59 8.89 -1.61 -8.05
CA LYS A 59 8.08 -2.73 -8.54
C LYS A 59 6.60 -2.36 -8.52
N SER A 60 6.16 -1.62 -9.55
CA SER A 60 4.78 -1.18 -9.75
C SER A 60 3.76 -2.30 -9.54
N ARG A 61 2.74 -2.01 -8.73
CA ARG A 61 1.67 -2.96 -8.41
C ARG A 61 0.43 -2.27 -7.89
N TRP A 62 -0.69 -2.97 -7.95
CA TRP A 62 -1.91 -2.63 -7.24
C TRP A 62 -2.00 -3.42 -5.93
N PHE A 63 -2.23 -2.73 -4.83
CA PHE A 63 -2.52 -3.32 -3.52
C PHE A 63 -4.02 -3.21 -3.24
N PHE A 64 -4.61 -4.26 -2.67
CA PHE A 64 -6.05 -4.33 -2.40
C PHE A 64 -6.30 -4.52 -0.92
N THR A 65 -7.25 -3.76 -0.38
CA THR A 65 -7.57 -3.71 1.06
C THR A 65 -9.01 -4.15 1.30
N GLU A 66 -9.26 -4.78 2.45
CA GLU A 66 -10.62 -5.18 2.84
C GLU A 66 -11.50 -3.99 3.18
N LYS A 67 -10.88 -3.02 3.87
CA LYS A 67 -11.50 -1.80 4.34
C LYS A 67 -10.91 -0.64 3.55
N PRO A 68 -11.71 0.40 3.27
CA PRO A 68 -11.19 1.66 2.75
C PRO A 68 -9.97 2.13 3.55
N LEU A 69 -8.89 2.46 2.85
CA LEU A 69 -7.67 2.99 3.44
C LEU A 69 -7.30 4.31 2.75
N ASP A 70 -6.95 5.33 3.53
CA ASP A 70 -6.27 6.50 2.99
C ASP A 70 -4.75 6.25 2.94
N LEU A 71 -4.32 5.58 1.89
CA LEU A 71 -2.90 5.24 1.72
C LEU A 71 -2.04 6.51 1.51
N GLN A 72 -2.60 7.57 0.94
CA GLN A 72 -1.88 8.81 0.72
C GLN A 72 -1.56 9.48 2.05
N ALA A 73 -2.54 9.61 2.95
CA ALA A 73 -2.32 10.12 4.29
C ALA A 73 -1.30 9.25 5.05
N LEU A 74 -1.42 7.92 4.93
CA LEU A 74 -0.51 6.99 5.60
C LEU A 74 0.94 7.10 5.10
N MET A 75 1.16 7.22 3.79
CA MET A 75 2.50 7.44 3.22
C MET A 75 3.08 8.78 3.65
N ARG A 76 2.26 9.84 3.75
CA ARG A 76 2.71 11.13 4.28
C ARG A 76 3.13 11.03 5.75
N ALA A 77 2.35 10.33 6.58
CA ALA A 77 2.69 10.09 7.98
C ALA A 77 4.00 9.27 8.11
N LEU A 78 4.19 8.25 7.27
CA LEU A 78 5.43 7.48 7.21
C LEU A 78 6.65 8.30 6.78
N ASP A 79 6.46 9.26 5.87
CA ASP A 79 7.54 10.14 5.40
C ASP A 79 7.92 11.20 6.44
N GLN A 80 6.93 11.75 7.16
CA GLN A 80 7.12 12.94 8.00
C GLN A 80 7.27 12.62 9.50
N GLU A 81 6.46 11.70 10.01
CA GLU A 81 6.28 11.47 11.45
C GLU A 81 6.99 10.21 11.94
N TYR A 82 7.11 9.17 11.11
CA TYR A 82 7.71 7.90 11.53
C TYR A 82 9.13 8.06 12.09
N ARG A 83 9.92 8.98 11.52
CA ARG A 83 11.29 9.26 11.99
C ARG A 83 11.36 9.75 13.44
N GLU A 84 10.29 10.34 13.95
CA GLU A 84 10.16 10.85 15.32
C GLU A 84 9.56 9.80 16.27
N PHE A 85 8.86 8.81 15.71
CA PHE A 85 8.22 7.72 16.46
C PHE A 85 9.19 6.60 16.87
N VAL A 86 10.14 6.28 16.00
CA VAL A 86 11.18 5.25 16.22
C VAL A 86 12.01 5.48 17.49
N GLY A 87 12.28 4.41 18.24
CA GLY A 87 12.93 4.44 19.56
C GLY A 87 14.23 3.64 19.58
N GLU A 88 14.34 2.68 20.50
CA GLU A 88 15.45 1.72 20.62
C GLU A 88 14.99 0.26 20.37
N GLY A 89 13.78 0.06 19.85
CA GLY A 89 13.16 -1.26 19.66
C GLY A 89 13.55 -1.95 18.34
N ASP A 90 12.97 -3.11 18.08
CA ASP A 90 13.10 -3.82 16.80
C ASP A 90 12.51 -2.98 15.64
N GLU A 91 13.22 -2.87 14.52
CA GLU A 91 12.84 -1.97 13.43
C GLU A 91 11.51 -2.34 12.75
N GLU A 92 11.18 -3.63 12.68
CA GLU A 92 9.93 -4.11 12.10
C GLU A 92 8.77 -3.88 13.07
N GLU A 93 8.97 -4.16 14.36
CA GLU A 93 7.99 -3.88 15.40
C GLU A 93 7.70 -2.38 15.53
N GLU A 94 8.72 -1.52 15.41
CA GLU A 94 8.53 -0.06 15.41
C GLU A 94 7.66 0.40 14.22
N ALA A 95 7.91 -0.11 13.01
CA ALA A 95 7.09 0.20 11.84
C ALA A 95 5.66 -0.33 11.98
N LEU A 96 5.50 -1.56 12.47
CA LEU A 96 4.19 -2.16 12.70
C LEU A 96 3.41 -1.39 13.78
N ALA A 97 4.06 -0.96 14.87
CA ALA A 97 3.43 -0.18 15.92
C ALA A 97 2.94 1.17 15.40
N PHE A 98 3.76 1.87 14.62
CA PHE A 98 3.37 3.14 13.99
C PHE A 98 2.17 2.95 13.05
N LEU A 99 2.26 1.98 12.14
CA LEU A 99 1.18 1.68 11.19
C LEU A 99 -0.11 1.26 11.92
N THR A 100 0.00 0.44 12.96
CA THR A 100 -1.13 0.00 13.77
C THR A 100 -1.82 1.19 14.44
N ALA A 101 -1.05 2.17 14.94
CA ALA A 101 -1.61 3.39 15.53
C ALA A 101 -2.37 4.24 14.49
N GLN A 102 -1.83 4.37 13.28
CA GLN A 102 -2.49 5.09 12.18
C GLN A 102 -3.73 4.35 11.64
N LEU A 103 -3.81 3.03 11.85
CA LEU A 103 -4.88 2.16 11.37
C LEU A 103 -5.85 1.75 12.49
N GLU A 104 -6.05 2.64 13.48
CA GLU A 104 -7.01 2.45 14.58
C GLU A 104 -6.85 1.13 15.36
N GLY A 105 -5.62 0.60 15.44
CA GLY A 105 -5.31 -0.64 16.15
C GLY A 105 -5.34 -1.92 15.29
N ASP A 106 -5.60 -1.83 13.98
CA ASP A 106 -5.66 -3.01 13.10
C ASP A 106 -4.26 -3.49 12.68
N ARG A 107 -3.65 -4.30 13.55
CA ARG A 107 -2.30 -4.83 13.34
C ARG A 107 -2.20 -5.78 12.14
N ALA A 108 -3.28 -6.48 11.79
CA ALA A 108 -3.30 -7.36 10.63
C ALA A 108 -3.17 -6.55 9.34
N VAL A 109 -3.97 -5.49 9.22
CA VAL A 109 -3.90 -4.56 8.08
C VAL A 109 -2.55 -3.82 8.07
N ALA A 110 -2.02 -3.40 9.22
CA ALA A 110 -0.70 -2.79 9.32
C ALA A 110 0.41 -3.67 8.72
N ARG A 111 0.36 -4.98 8.98
CA ARG A 111 1.31 -5.94 8.42
C ARG A 111 1.16 -6.08 6.90
N GLU A 112 -0.06 -6.17 6.40
CA GLU A 112 -0.33 -6.24 4.96
C GLU A 112 0.18 -4.99 4.23
N VAL A 113 -0.06 -3.81 4.80
CA VAL A 113 0.43 -2.54 4.25
C VAL A 113 1.96 -2.52 4.23
N LEU A 114 2.61 -2.87 5.34
CA LEU A 114 4.08 -2.89 5.40
C LEU A 114 4.68 -3.84 4.35
N GLU A 115 4.09 -5.02 4.18
CA GLU A 115 4.50 -5.98 3.15
C GLU A 115 4.27 -5.41 1.74
N ALA A 116 3.12 -4.77 1.48
CA ALA A 116 2.83 -4.16 0.18
C ALA A 116 3.84 -3.06 -0.18
N LEU A 117 4.19 -2.20 0.78
CA LEU A 117 5.20 -1.14 0.61
C LEU A 117 6.58 -1.73 0.35
N ARG A 118 6.98 -2.76 1.12
CA ARG A 118 8.24 -3.51 0.89
C ARG A 118 8.29 -4.10 -0.52
N LEU A 119 7.22 -4.75 -0.93
CA LEU A 119 7.11 -5.38 -2.23
C LEU A 119 7.13 -4.37 -3.39
N ALA A 120 6.58 -3.17 -3.18
CA ALA A 120 6.66 -2.06 -4.13
C ALA A 120 8.05 -1.39 -4.15
N GLY A 121 8.92 -1.68 -3.18
CA GLY A 121 10.27 -1.14 -3.08
C GLY A 121 10.36 0.19 -2.34
N TYR A 122 9.35 0.54 -1.53
CA TYR A 122 9.31 1.78 -0.76
C TYR A 122 9.96 1.67 0.62
N VAL A 123 10.34 0.47 1.03
CA VAL A 123 10.91 0.18 2.35
C VAL A 123 12.32 -0.36 2.17
N GLU A 124 13.29 0.30 2.79
CA GLU A 124 14.69 -0.10 2.80
C GLU A 124 15.13 -0.34 4.24
N THR A 125 15.80 -1.46 4.51
CA THR A 125 16.50 -1.65 5.78
C THR A 125 17.93 -1.14 5.61
N ALA A 126 18.31 -0.13 6.38
CA ALA A 126 19.66 0.42 6.35
C ALA A 126 20.20 0.67 7.76
N TYR A 127 21.52 0.62 7.89
CA TYR A 127 22.20 0.95 9.14
C TYR A 127 22.12 2.46 9.40
N SER A 128 21.70 2.83 10.60
CA SER A 128 21.64 4.19 11.12
C SER A 128 22.87 4.43 12.01
N PRO A 129 23.91 5.14 11.52
CA PRO A 129 25.14 5.34 12.29
C PRO A 129 24.90 6.11 13.60
N GLU A 130 23.95 7.04 13.61
CA GLU A 130 23.61 7.87 14.78
C GLU A 130 23.07 7.05 15.96
N LEU A 131 22.47 5.90 15.69
CA LEU A 131 21.85 5.02 16.68
C LEU A 131 22.55 3.66 16.76
N GLU A 132 23.65 3.52 16.03
CA GLU A 132 24.47 2.31 15.89
C GLU A 132 23.66 1.01 15.59
N ARG A 133 22.55 1.11 14.85
CA ARG A 133 21.61 0.00 14.61
C ARG A 133 20.93 0.06 13.25
N ASN A 134 20.30 -1.04 12.82
CA ASN A 134 19.47 -1.07 11.62
C ASN A 134 18.12 -0.38 11.84
N ARG A 135 17.60 0.24 10.78
CA ARG A 135 16.28 0.88 10.76
C ARG A 135 15.59 0.68 9.41
N LEU A 136 14.27 0.72 9.43
CA LEU A 136 13.47 0.85 8.22
C LEU A 136 13.41 2.32 7.79
N PHE A 137 13.62 2.55 6.51
CA PHE A 137 13.45 3.84 5.87
C PHE A 137 12.35 3.73 4.83
N PHE A 138 11.40 4.65 4.90
CA PHE A 138 10.31 4.78 3.95
C PHE A 138 10.65 5.88 2.97
N ARG A 139 10.55 5.61 1.66
CA ARG A 139 10.81 6.59 0.62
C ARG A 139 9.72 6.50 -0.44
N PHE A 140 9.05 7.62 -0.72
CA PHE A 140 7.92 7.66 -1.66
C PHE A 140 8.09 8.72 -2.77
N PRO A 141 9.25 8.82 -3.45
CA PRO A 141 9.52 9.93 -4.36
C PRO A 141 8.59 9.99 -5.57
N GLU A 142 8.07 8.85 -6.05
CA GLU A 142 7.10 8.77 -7.14
C GLU A 142 5.67 9.05 -6.64
N ALA A 143 5.27 8.47 -5.51
CA ALA A 143 3.91 8.62 -4.98
C ALA A 143 3.64 10.07 -4.52
N LEU A 144 4.60 10.72 -3.86
CA LEU A 144 4.45 12.12 -3.44
C LEU A 144 4.39 13.11 -4.62
N ARG A 145 5.04 12.79 -5.76
CA ARG A 145 4.92 13.61 -6.98
C ARG A 145 3.56 13.49 -7.66
N LEU A 146 2.90 12.33 -7.55
CA LEU A 146 1.57 12.12 -8.12
C LEU A 146 0.47 12.84 -7.34
N TRP A 147 0.74 13.24 -6.10
CA TRP A 147 -0.22 13.83 -5.17
C TRP A 147 0.14 15.25 -4.73
N GLY A 148 1.17 15.84 -5.34
CA GLY A 148 1.63 17.21 -5.14
C GLY A 148 1.06 18.19 -6.16
#